data_AF-A0A7I8F0N1-F1
#
_entry.id   AF-A0A7I8F0N1-F1
#
_cell.length_a   1.000
_cell.length_b   1.000
_cell.length_c   1.000
_cell.angle_alpha   90.00
_cell.angle_beta   90.00
_cell.angle_gamma   90.00
#
_symmetry.space_group_name_H-M   'P 1'
#
loop_
_entity.id
_entity.type
_entity.pdbx_description
1 polymer ?
#
loop_
_entity_poly.entity_id
_entity_poly.type
_entity_poly.pdbx_seq_one_letter_code
_entity_poly.pdbx_strand_id
1 'polypeptide(L)'
;MQETMPMADLPNANLTTSPISTDASGKSSLQPALNPPASQVWAYRLWWGTLLTFLGSTGCGKLWDRYWHATHFFDTFWSPPHFFVFVMTAITGLLIAVIAFTPKLRVWYGPAVHIPLLPFEIAGSLVILGGGLVALCITITFDNFWHSAYGLDETQWSAPHCMLGWAWLTVILGFIAARLAFQNYKRVSWLTRLIMAMVLLEFLCPAVLGPFYLMYSPHLIHALANIPIVRTEPSAQHMYRIYLHFALTRQTSFMFIPIVTLFAGVAIAMLRRLDARPCIFLLAPFIWSITLMVRDWYALYFLNYQGAKHLSNLLHVIPREPSLWVPIPLFLAVVVFSLLEHSSFNRRRCLALTGIVFGIGTFFIWHTSPWMVLLALAATLTTPLGFWLGQRVFNMIEHPTLETLMQFLLGTCAQAPAALGIIDLFMRRATP
;
A
#
# COMPACT_ATOMS: atom_id res chain seq x y z
N MET A 1 29.10 -21.73 32.10
CA MET A 1 27.66 -21.45 32.30
C MET A 1 27.59 -20.08 32.97
N GLN A 2 27.16 -19.05 32.23
CA GLN A 2 26.94 -17.72 32.80
C GLN A 2 25.54 -17.69 33.42
N GLU A 3 25.48 -17.43 34.72
CA GLU A 3 24.22 -17.26 35.44
C GLU A 3 23.42 -16.09 34.86
N THR A 4 22.16 -16.36 34.55
CA THR A 4 21.21 -15.33 34.11
C THR A 4 20.50 -14.79 35.35
N MET A 5 20.40 -13.47 35.47
CA MET A 5 19.77 -12.81 36.62
C MET A 5 18.29 -13.24 36.77
N PRO A 6 17.80 -13.44 38.00
CA PRO A 6 16.41 -13.74 38.30
C PRO A 6 15.45 -12.66 37.79
N MET A 7 14.27 -13.07 37.33
CA MET A 7 13.27 -12.20 36.69
C MET A 7 12.72 -11.07 37.60
N ALA A 8 12.93 -11.17 38.92
CA ALA A 8 12.51 -10.17 39.90
C ALA A 8 13.40 -8.92 39.95
N ASP A 9 14.62 -8.98 39.38
CA ASP A 9 15.61 -7.89 39.42
C ASP A 9 15.63 -7.03 38.14
N LEU A 10 14.67 -7.24 37.23
CA LEU A 10 14.49 -6.35 36.08
C LEU A 10 13.94 -5.00 36.58
N PRO A 11 14.57 -3.86 36.25
CA PRO A 11 14.06 -2.56 36.67
C PRO A 11 12.65 -2.38 36.10
N ASN A 12 11.68 -2.24 37.00
CA ASN A 12 10.33 -1.82 36.66
C ASN A 12 10.42 -0.60 35.75
N ALA A 13 9.77 -0.66 34.59
CA ALA A 13 9.58 0.48 33.70
C ALA A 13 8.60 1.47 34.37
N ASN A 14 9.04 2.10 35.44
CA ASN A 14 8.37 3.22 36.08
C ASN A 14 8.44 4.38 35.10
N LEU A 15 7.34 4.59 34.36
CA LEU A 15 6.97 5.86 33.73
C LEU A 15 6.76 6.92 34.84
N THR A 16 7.84 7.27 35.54
CA THR A 16 7.85 8.41 36.46
C THR A 16 8.32 9.61 35.68
N THR A 17 7.41 10.58 35.54
CA THR A 17 7.74 11.95 35.13
C THR A 17 8.94 12.42 35.95
N SER A 18 10.03 12.77 35.27
CA SER A 18 11.23 13.30 35.91
C SER A 18 10.86 14.46 36.84
N PRO A 19 11.32 14.48 38.10
CA PRO A 19 11.11 15.62 38.96
C PRO A 19 11.93 16.79 38.40
N ILE A 20 11.28 17.92 38.16
CA ILE A 20 11.95 19.18 37.89
C ILE A 20 12.62 19.59 39.21
N SER A 21 13.91 19.29 39.37
CA SER A 21 14.69 19.87 40.46
C SER A 21 15.05 21.30 40.08
N THR A 22 14.43 22.27 40.74
CA THR A 22 14.81 23.67 40.67
C THR A 22 15.99 23.92 41.60
N ASP A 23 17.19 24.10 41.04
CA ASP A 23 18.31 24.64 41.80
C ASP A 23 18.06 26.11 42.14
N ALA A 24 18.55 26.55 43.30
CA ALA A 24 18.37 27.89 43.88
C ALA A 24 18.95 29.07 43.05
N SER A 25 19.38 28.81 41.80
CA SER A 25 19.92 29.81 40.88
C SER A 25 19.01 30.13 39.68
N GLY A 26 17.81 29.55 39.60
CA GLY A 26 16.84 29.86 38.53
C GLY A 26 17.26 29.46 37.11
N LYS A 27 18.40 28.77 36.95
CA LYS A 27 18.83 28.19 35.68
C LYS A 27 18.29 26.77 35.58
N SER A 28 17.33 26.56 34.68
CA SER A 28 16.95 25.24 34.18
C SER A 28 18.16 24.62 33.49
N SER A 29 18.97 23.86 34.24
CA SER A 29 19.97 22.98 33.65
C SER A 29 19.23 21.84 32.96
N LEU A 30 19.20 21.85 31.62
CA LEU A 30 18.87 20.68 30.84
C LEU A 30 19.84 19.58 31.26
N GLN A 31 19.38 18.60 32.05
CA GLN A 31 20.14 17.37 32.23
C GLN A 31 20.51 16.84 30.84
N PRO A 32 21.79 16.55 30.57
CA PRO A 32 22.18 15.97 29.29
C PRO A 32 21.36 14.71 29.10
N ALA A 33 20.62 14.65 27.99
CA ALA A 33 19.79 13.50 27.66
C ALA A 33 20.65 12.23 27.79
N LEU A 34 20.27 11.35 28.72
CA LEU A 34 20.90 10.03 28.89
C LEU A 34 21.08 9.42 27.50
N ASN A 35 22.32 9.03 27.16
CA ASN A 35 22.60 8.42 25.88
C ASN A 35 21.61 7.26 25.64
N PRO A 36 20.99 7.19 24.45
CA PRO A 36 20.01 6.16 24.16
C PRO A 36 20.64 4.77 24.36
N PRO A 37 19.91 3.79 24.93
CA PRO A 37 20.43 2.43 25.05
C PRO A 37 20.90 1.89 23.71
N ALA A 38 22.05 1.21 23.68
CA ALA A 38 22.61 0.67 22.43
C ALA A 38 21.60 -0.21 21.66
N SER A 39 20.74 -0.94 22.38
CA SER A 39 19.68 -1.75 21.78
C SER A 39 18.63 -0.94 21.04
N GLN A 40 18.29 0.27 21.52
CA GLN A 40 17.37 1.19 20.84
C GLN A 40 17.98 1.72 19.53
N VAL A 41 19.26 2.07 19.56
CA VAL A 41 20.01 2.52 18.38
C VAL A 41 20.06 1.41 17.33
N TRP A 42 20.39 0.19 17.75
CA TRP A 42 20.43 -0.98 16.86
C TRP A 42 19.05 -1.34 16.31
N ALA A 43 18.02 -1.33 17.13
CA ALA A 43 16.64 -1.57 16.70
C ALA A 43 16.22 -0.57 15.60
N TYR A 44 16.54 0.72 15.77
CA TYR A 44 16.25 1.75 14.78
C TYR A 44 17.06 1.59 13.48
N ARG A 45 18.34 1.21 13.57
CA ARG A 45 19.18 0.94 12.39
C ARG A 45 18.68 -0.28 11.62
N LEU A 46 18.34 -1.36 12.33
CA LEU A 46 17.78 -2.57 11.73
C LEU A 46 16.42 -2.29 11.08
N TRP A 47 15.60 -1.41 11.67
CA TRP A 47 14.36 -0.97 11.04
C TRP A 47 14.63 -0.31 9.68
N TRP A 48 15.56 0.64 9.60
CA TRP A 48 15.94 1.28 8.34
C TRP A 48 16.53 0.29 7.34
N GLY A 49 17.46 -0.56 7.77
CA GLY A 49 18.06 -1.59 6.92
C GLY A 49 17.00 -2.51 6.34
N THR A 50 16.06 -2.97 7.16
CA THR A 50 14.99 -3.87 6.72
C THR A 50 14.00 -3.18 5.78
N LEU A 51 13.62 -1.93 6.06
CA LEU A 51 12.77 -1.14 5.17
C LEU A 51 13.42 -0.91 3.81
N LEU A 52 14.71 -0.53 3.79
CA LEU A 52 15.45 -0.29 2.55
C LEU A 52 15.62 -1.56 1.74
N THR A 53 15.92 -2.69 2.39
CA THR A 53 15.94 -4.00 1.72
C THR A 53 14.59 -4.32 1.10
N PHE A 54 13.49 -4.15 1.84
CA PHE A 54 12.14 -4.43 1.35
C PHE A 54 11.71 -3.50 0.20
N LEU A 55 11.92 -2.20 0.32
CA LEU A 55 11.56 -1.24 -0.73
C LEU A 55 12.46 -1.39 -1.96
N GLY A 56 13.75 -1.60 -1.76
CA GLY A 56 14.71 -1.84 -2.84
C GLY A 56 14.38 -3.12 -3.61
N SER A 57 14.08 -4.21 -2.90
CA SER A 57 13.70 -5.47 -3.54
C SER A 57 12.37 -5.37 -4.26
N THR A 58 11.36 -4.76 -3.64
CA THR A 58 10.03 -4.61 -4.24
C THR A 58 10.09 -3.70 -5.47
N GLY A 59 10.79 -2.56 -5.38
CA GLY A 59 10.91 -1.61 -6.48
C GLY A 59 11.69 -2.16 -7.67
N CYS A 60 12.92 -2.63 -7.42
CA CYS A 60 13.78 -3.17 -8.47
C CYS A 60 13.22 -4.50 -9.03
N GLY A 61 12.76 -5.37 -8.15
CA GLY A 61 12.21 -6.69 -8.51
C GLY A 61 11.00 -6.56 -9.41
N LYS A 62 9.98 -5.77 -9.04
CA LYS A 62 8.79 -5.55 -9.87
C LYS A 62 9.10 -4.98 -11.25
N LEU A 63 10.02 -4.02 -11.32
CA LEU A 63 10.36 -3.39 -12.59
C LEU A 63 11.12 -4.36 -13.50
N TRP A 64 12.06 -5.09 -12.93
CA TRP A 64 12.82 -6.11 -13.63
C TRP A 64 11.91 -7.24 -14.12
N ASP A 65 11.00 -7.70 -13.26
CA ASP A 65 10.00 -8.74 -13.56
C ASP A 65 9.13 -8.37 -14.75
N ARG A 66 8.49 -7.19 -14.72
CA ARG A 66 7.69 -6.69 -15.85
C ARG A 66 8.48 -6.59 -17.16
N TYR A 67 9.71 -6.11 -17.08
CA TYR A 67 10.57 -6.02 -18.26
C TYR A 67 10.94 -7.42 -18.79
N TRP A 68 11.19 -8.38 -17.89
CA TRP A 68 11.50 -9.77 -18.23
C TRP A 68 10.34 -10.41 -19.01
N HIS A 69 9.11 -10.35 -18.48
CA HIS A 69 7.91 -10.85 -19.16
C HIS A 69 7.66 -10.17 -20.52
N ALA A 70 8.03 -8.90 -20.66
CA ALA A 70 7.88 -8.17 -21.92
C ALA A 70 8.97 -8.49 -22.96
N THR A 71 10.00 -9.26 -22.62
CA THR A 71 11.17 -9.48 -23.50
C THR A 71 11.65 -10.93 -23.64
N HIS A 72 11.22 -11.87 -22.78
CA HIS A 72 11.72 -13.25 -22.77
C HIS A 72 10.58 -14.28 -22.93
N PHE A 73 10.81 -15.32 -23.76
CA PHE A 73 9.86 -16.43 -24.04
C PHE A 73 9.83 -17.51 -22.96
N PHE A 74 10.84 -17.58 -22.11
CA PHE A 74 10.97 -18.62 -21.09
C PHE A 74 10.80 -17.98 -19.72
N ASP A 75 9.54 -17.73 -19.37
CA ASP A 75 9.22 -17.45 -17.99
C ASP A 75 8.95 -18.76 -17.25
N THR A 76 9.68 -18.94 -16.15
CA THR A 76 9.47 -20.05 -15.24
C THR A 76 9.32 -19.44 -13.85
N PHE A 77 8.73 -20.19 -12.94
CA PHE A 77 8.64 -19.77 -11.54
C PHE A 77 10.00 -19.36 -10.93
N TRP A 78 11.10 -19.87 -11.47
CA TRP A 78 12.47 -19.56 -11.03
C TRP A 78 13.21 -18.58 -11.95
N SER A 79 12.50 -17.70 -12.65
CA SER A 79 13.13 -16.64 -13.43
C SER A 79 14.05 -15.76 -12.55
N PRO A 80 15.10 -15.15 -13.12
CA PRO A 80 16.00 -14.28 -12.36
C PRO A 80 15.30 -13.20 -11.51
N PRO A 81 14.29 -12.45 -12.01
CA PRO A 81 13.57 -11.50 -11.18
C PRO A 81 12.77 -12.16 -10.05
N HIS A 82 12.11 -13.30 -10.29
CA HIS A 82 11.41 -14.06 -9.24
C HIS A 82 12.37 -14.51 -8.14
N PHE A 83 13.49 -15.14 -8.51
CA PHE A 83 14.49 -15.59 -7.55
C PHE A 83 15.04 -14.44 -6.70
N PHE A 84 15.32 -13.29 -7.32
CA PHE A 84 15.74 -12.09 -6.61
C PHE A 84 14.70 -11.63 -5.58
N VAL A 85 13.43 -11.54 -5.98
CA VAL A 85 12.33 -11.13 -5.07
C VAL A 85 12.16 -12.13 -3.94
N PHE A 86 12.26 -13.43 -4.21
CA PHE A 86 12.12 -14.49 -3.19
C PHE A 86 13.23 -14.40 -2.15
N VAL A 87 14.49 -14.31 -2.58
CA VAL A 87 15.65 -14.21 -1.69
C VAL A 87 15.55 -12.95 -0.84
N MET A 88 15.24 -11.80 -1.44
CA MET A 88 15.14 -10.55 -0.70
C MET A 88 13.95 -10.51 0.27
N THR A 89 12.84 -11.14 -0.09
CA THR A 89 11.69 -11.31 0.81
C THR A 89 12.05 -12.21 1.99
N ALA A 90 12.75 -13.32 1.75
CA ALA A 90 13.24 -14.21 2.79
C ALA A 90 14.23 -13.50 3.74
N ILE A 91 15.17 -12.71 3.20
CA ILE A 91 16.09 -11.88 4.00
C ILE A 91 15.30 -10.88 4.87
N THR A 92 14.31 -10.21 4.29
CA THR A 92 13.45 -9.26 5.04
C THR A 92 12.69 -9.99 6.16
N GLY A 93 12.11 -11.15 5.86
CA GLY A 93 11.44 -12.01 6.85
C GLY A 93 12.36 -12.44 7.98
N LEU A 94 13.57 -12.87 7.67
CA LEU A 94 14.56 -13.27 8.67
C LEU A 94 15.00 -12.09 9.54
N LEU A 95 15.21 -10.90 8.97
CA LEU A 95 15.54 -9.70 9.74
C LEU A 95 14.42 -9.34 10.72
N ILE A 96 13.15 -9.39 10.28
CA ILE A 96 12.01 -9.15 11.16
C ILE A 96 11.87 -10.23 12.23
N ALA A 97 12.11 -11.50 11.91
CA ALA A 97 12.14 -12.58 12.88
C ALA A 97 13.25 -12.34 13.93
N VAL A 98 14.47 -12.00 13.52
CA VAL A 98 15.56 -11.67 14.45
C VAL A 98 15.15 -10.52 15.38
N ILE A 99 14.55 -9.46 14.85
CA ILE A 99 14.04 -8.34 15.65
C ILE A 99 12.98 -8.81 16.65
N ALA A 100 11.96 -9.54 16.19
CA ALA A 100 10.82 -9.96 16.99
C ALA A 100 11.17 -10.99 18.08
N PHE A 101 12.12 -11.87 17.80
CA PHE A 101 12.56 -12.90 18.75
C PHE A 101 13.70 -12.44 19.66
N THR A 102 14.29 -11.26 19.44
CA THR A 102 15.32 -10.69 20.32
C THR A 102 14.69 -9.72 21.33
N PRO A 103 14.63 -10.05 22.64
CA PRO A 103 13.95 -9.23 23.64
C PRO A 103 14.46 -7.78 23.68
N LYS A 104 15.77 -7.58 23.63
CA LYS A 104 16.39 -6.25 23.67
C LYS A 104 16.02 -5.36 22.48
N LEU A 105 15.60 -5.94 21.34
CA LEU A 105 15.25 -5.20 20.13
C LEU A 105 13.75 -4.94 20.04
N ARG A 106 12.91 -5.97 20.25
CA ARG A 106 11.46 -5.89 20.03
C ARG A 106 10.75 -4.85 20.91
N VAL A 107 11.26 -4.59 22.12
CA VAL A 107 10.65 -3.64 23.07
C VAL A 107 10.55 -2.22 22.53
N TRP A 108 11.34 -1.86 21.51
CA TRP A 108 11.36 -0.52 20.93
C TRP A 108 10.35 -0.31 19.79
N TYR A 109 9.61 -1.35 19.40
CA TYR A 109 8.69 -1.32 18.25
C TYR A 109 7.25 -0.93 18.61
N GLY A 110 7.01 -0.53 19.86
CA GLY A 110 5.74 0.02 20.33
C GLY A 110 4.98 -0.92 21.27
N PRO A 111 3.67 -0.68 21.48
CA PRO A 111 2.85 -1.46 22.41
C PRO A 111 2.85 -2.95 22.06
N ALA A 112 3.02 -3.79 23.07
CA ALA A 112 3.09 -5.24 22.94
C ALA A 112 1.72 -5.90 23.10
N VAL A 113 1.54 -7.03 22.44
CA VAL A 113 0.37 -7.90 22.55
C VAL A 113 0.83 -9.32 22.87
N HIS A 114 0.05 -10.01 23.70
CA HIS A 114 0.27 -11.43 23.97
C HIS A 114 -0.27 -12.28 22.81
N ILE A 115 0.56 -13.17 22.28
CA ILE A 115 0.16 -14.14 21.25
C ILE A 115 0.13 -15.52 21.93
N PRO A 116 -1.02 -16.23 21.94
CA PRO A 116 -1.19 -17.46 22.73
C PRO A 116 -0.14 -18.55 22.49
N LEU A 117 0.43 -18.62 21.28
CA LEU A 117 1.41 -19.62 20.89
C LEU A 117 2.86 -19.25 21.25
N LEU A 118 3.10 -18.04 21.76
CA LEU A 118 4.44 -17.55 22.07
C LEU A 118 4.58 -17.30 23.58
N PRO A 119 5.71 -17.70 24.18
CA PRO A 119 5.94 -17.52 25.62
C PRO A 119 6.27 -16.06 25.99
N PHE A 120 6.15 -15.11 25.05
CA PHE A 120 6.47 -13.70 25.24
C PHE A 120 5.57 -12.82 24.38
N GLU A 121 5.46 -11.55 24.77
CA GLU A 121 4.71 -10.54 24.02
C GLU A 121 5.52 -9.98 22.84
N ILE A 122 4.81 -9.62 21.77
CA ILE A 122 5.36 -9.01 20.55
C ILE A 122 4.69 -7.67 20.30
N ALA A 123 5.47 -6.66 19.88
CA ALA A 123 4.93 -5.37 19.48
C ALA A 123 3.89 -5.51 18.35
N GLY A 124 2.74 -4.85 18.44
CA GLY A 124 1.69 -4.94 17.43
C GLY A 124 2.17 -4.59 16.01
N SER A 125 3.11 -3.64 15.89
CA SER A 125 3.76 -3.31 14.61
C SER A 125 4.50 -4.50 13.99
N LEU A 126 5.19 -5.31 14.81
CA LEU A 126 5.89 -6.53 14.38
C LEU A 126 4.92 -7.67 14.06
N VAL A 127 3.75 -7.73 14.70
CA VAL A 127 2.69 -8.68 14.34
C VAL A 127 2.15 -8.39 12.94
N ILE A 128 1.81 -7.13 12.65
CA ILE A 128 1.35 -6.73 11.30
C ILE A 128 2.46 -6.98 10.27
N LEU A 129 3.68 -6.52 10.57
CA LEU A 129 4.82 -6.62 9.67
C LEU A 129 5.18 -8.08 9.36
N GLY A 130 5.29 -8.92 10.39
CA GLY A 130 5.55 -10.34 10.25
C GLY A 130 4.40 -11.08 9.57
N GLY A 131 3.15 -10.79 9.93
CA GLY A 131 1.97 -11.38 9.31
C GLY A 131 1.86 -11.06 7.81
N GLY A 132 2.16 -9.82 7.42
CA GLY A 132 2.25 -9.42 6.02
C GLY A 132 3.35 -10.15 5.26
N LEU A 133 4.53 -10.33 5.87
CA LEU A 133 5.63 -11.09 5.24
C LEU A 133 5.32 -12.59 5.12
N VAL A 134 4.65 -13.18 6.11
CA VAL A 134 4.16 -14.57 6.02
C VAL A 134 3.15 -14.71 4.89
N ALA A 135 2.17 -13.79 4.80
CA ALA A 135 1.21 -13.77 3.71
C ALA A 135 1.89 -13.61 2.34
N LEU A 136 2.93 -12.78 2.26
CA LEU A 136 3.73 -12.61 1.04
C LEU A 136 4.45 -13.90 0.64
N CYS A 137 5.01 -14.66 1.59
CA CYS A 137 5.60 -15.98 1.32
C CYS A 137 4.57 -17.01 0.86
N ILE A 138 3.38 -17.03 1.46
CA ILE A 138 2.27 -17.89 1.01
C ILE A 138 1.86 -17.51 -0.41
N THR A 139 1.85 -16.21 -0.71
CA THR A 139 1.50 -15.67 -2.03
C THR A 139 2.38 -16.26 -3.12
N ILE A 140 3.69 -16.26 -2.91
CA ILE A 140 4.66 -16.84 -3.85
C ILE A 140 4.33 -18.32 -4.16
N THR A 141 3.91 -19.10 -3.16
CA THR A 141 3.55 -20.51 -3.37
C THR A 141 2.23 -20.66 -4.11
N PHE A 142 1.23 -19.85 -3.75
CA PHE A 142 -0.08 -19.86 -4.39
C PHE A 142 -0.01 -19.38 -5.84
N ASP A 143 0.86 -18.41 -6.12
CA ASP A 143 1.12 -17.89 -7.46
C ASP A 143 1.62 -19.00 -8.40
N ASN A 144 2.62 -19.78 -7.98
CA ASN A 144 3.07 -20.94 -8.74
C ASN A 144 1.98 -21.97 -9.02
N PHE A 145 1.18 -22.28 -7.99
CA PHE A 145 0.06 -23.20 -8.12
C PHE A 145 -0.96 -22.68 -9.14
N TRP A 146 -1.29 -21.40 -9.06
CA TRP A 146 -2.30 -20.77 -9.91
C TRP A 146 -1.84 -20.69 -11.36
N HIS A 147 -0.57 -20.33 -11.60
CA HIS A 147 0.05 -20.41 -12.91
C HIS A 147 0.05 -21.84 -13.48
N SER A 148 0.30 -22.85 -12.66
CA SER A 148 0.28 -24.26 -13.08
C SER A 148 -1.13 -24.76 -13.39
N ALA A 149 -2.14 -24.32 -12.63
CA ALA A 149 -3.52 -24.77 -12.76
C ALA A 149 -4.29 -24.03 -13.85
N TYR A 150 -4.00 -22.75 -14.05
CA TYR A 150 -4.78 -21.86 -14.88
C TYR A 150 -3.97 -21.26 -16.03
N GLY A 151 -2.66 -21.05 -15.88
CA GLY A 151 -1.76 -20.50 -16.91
C GLY A 151 -1.13 -19.18 -16.50
N LEU A 152 -0.18 -18.71 -17.30
CA LEU A 152 0.61 -17.49 -17.05
C LEU A 152 -0.24 -16.22 -17.17
N ASP A 153 -0.01 -15.28 -16.25
CA ASP A 153 -0.70 -13.99 -16.08
C ASP A 153 -2.20 -14.06 -15.73
N GLU A 154 -2.54 -13.51 -14.57
CA GLU A 154 -3.88 -13.52 -14.01
C GLU A 154 -4.41 -12.10 -13.81
N THR A 155 -5.72 -11.94 -13.63
CA THR A 155 -6.22 -10.61 -13.30
C THR A 155 -5.68 -10.19 -11.93
N GLN A 156 -5.60 -8.88 -11.67
CA GLN A 156 -5.18 -8.37 -10.36
C GLN A 156 -6.18 -8.71 -9.22
N TRP A 157 -7.29 -9.40 -9.54
CA TRP A 157 -8.22 -9.97 -8.57
C TRP A 157 -8.06 -11.47 -8.36
N SER A 158 -7.15 -12.14 -9.06
CA SER A 158 -6.81 -13.52 -8.73
C SER A 158 -6.30 -13.61 -7.30
N ALA A 159 -6.47 -14.77 -6.67
CA ALA A 159 -6.10 -14.93 -5.27
C ALA A 159 -4.63 -14.55 -4.98
N PRO A 160 -3.62 -15.03 -5.73
CA PRO A 160 -2.23 -14.66 -5.44
C PRO A 160 -1.97 -13.17 -5.68
N HIS A 161 -2.43 -12.57 -6.78
CA HIS A 161 -2.19 -11.16 -7.08
C HIS A 161 -2.89 -10.21 -6.10
N CYS A 162 -4.12 -10.56 -5.71
CA CYS A 162 -4.83 -9.83 -4.68
C CYS A 162 -4.08 -9.95 -3.34
N MET A 163 -3.69 -11.17 -2.94
CA MET A 163 -2.94 -11.40 -1.71
C MET A 163 -1.59 -10.66 -1.71
N LEU A 164 -0.92 -10.58 -2.85
CA LEU A 164 0.32 -9.83 -3.07
C LEU A 164 0.13 -8.34 -2.74
N GLY A 165 -0.90 -7.71 -3.31
CA GLY A 165 -1.24 -6.31 -3.07
C GLY A 165 -1.54 -6.02 -1.60
N TRP A 166 -2.39 -6.84 -0.97
CA TRP A 166 -2.75 -6.68 0.44
C TRP A 166 -1.62 -7.00 1.41
N ALA A 167 -0.78 -8.00 1.11
CA ALA A 167 0.39 -8.34 1.91
C ALA A 167 1.41 -7.19 1.90
N TRP A 168 1.67 -6.59 0.73
CA TRP A 168 2.55 -5.42 0.67
C TRP A 168 1.99 -4.22 1.43
N LEU A 169 0.69 -3.91 1.30
CA LEU A 169 0.06 -2.86 2.10
C LEU A 169 0.24 -3.15 3.61
N THR A 170 -0.05 -4.38 4.03
CA THR A 170 0.12 -4.84 5.43
C THR A 170 1.55 -4.63 5.92
N VAL A 171 2.56 -5.02 5.14
CA VAL A 171 3.98 -4.80 5.46
C VAL A 171 4.31 -3.32 5.61
N ILE A 172 3.85 -2.46 4.70
CA ILE A 172 4.06 -1.01 4.78
C ILE A 172 3.40 -0.40 6.02
N LEU A 173 2.19 -0.84 6.39
CA LEU A 173 1.54 -0.40 7.62
C LEU A 173 2.33 -0.82 8.86
N GLY A 174 2.89 -2.03 8.87
CA GLY A 174 3.80 -2.49 9.92
C GLY A 174 5.05 -1.63 10.04
N PHE A 175 5.68 -1.26 8.91
CA PHE A 175 6.82 -0.33 8.90
C PHE A 175 6.44 1.06 9.40
N ILE A 176 5.28 1.59 9.00
CA ILE A 176 4.77 2.89 9.46
C ILE A 176 4.52 2.86 10.97
N ALA A 177 3.83 1.83 11.47
CA ALA A 177 3.57 1.63 12.89
C ALA A 177 4.88 1.58 13.71
N ALA A 178 5.84 0.77 13.25
CA ALA A 178 7.16 0.67 13.87
C ALA A 178 7.89 2.02 13.86
N ARG A 179 7.83 2.79 12.76
CA ARG A 179 8.48 4.11 12.71
C ARG A 179 7.87 5.08 13.70
N LEU A 180 6.55 5.08 13.84
CA LEU A 180 5.83 5.94 14.79
C LEU A 180 6.21 5.59 16.22
N ALA A 181 6.45 4.31 16.56
CA ALA A 181 6.93 3.91 17.88
C ALA A 181 8.30 4.53 18.24
N PHE A 182 9.18 4.73 17.26
CA PHE A 182 10.48 5.38 17.47
C PHE A 182 10.42 6.91 17.60
N GLN A 183 9.24 7.54 17.62
CA GLN A 183 9.13 9.01 17.66
C GLN A 183 9.75 9.66 18.90
N ASN A 184 9.75 8.94 20.04
CA ASN A 184 10.36 9.41 21.30
C ASN A 184 11.89 9.35 21.26
N TYR A 185 12.45 8.43 20.47
CA TYR A 185 13.90 8.32 20.25
C TYR A 185 14.40 9.31 19.20
N LYS A 186 13.77 9.29 18.02
CA LYS A 186 14.04 10.19 16.91
C LYS A 186 12.72 10.72 16.40
N ARG A 187 12.46 12.01 16.66
CA ARG A 187 11.29 12.72 16.15
C ARG A 187 11.17 12.51 14.64
N VAL A 188 9.95 12.25 14.18
CA VAL A 188 9.68 12.04 12.75
C VAL A 188 9.70 13.39 12.06
N SER A 189 10.70 13.62 11.20
CA SER A 189 10.81 14.87 10.43
C SER A 189 9.62 15.00 9.47
N TRP A 190 9.35 16.24 9.01
CA TRP A 190 8.29 16.49 8.03
C TRP A 190 8.54 15.70 6.73
N LEU A 191 9.80 15.61 6.28
CA LEU A 191 10.17 14.85 5.08
C LEU A 191 9.92 13.35 5.25
N THR A 192 10.26 12.77 6.41
CA THR A 192 9.95 11.36 6.68
C THR A 192 8.45 11.10 6.66
N ARG A 193 7.62 12.00 7.22
CA ARG A 193 6.16 11.86 7.17
C ARG A 193 5.60 11.99 5.76
N LEU A 194 6.15 12.91 4.96
CA LEU A 194 5.81 13.03 3.54
C LEU A 194 6.14 11.73 2.79
N ILE A 195 7.33 11.15 2.99
CA ILE A 195 7.71 9.87 2.37
C ILE A 195 6.80 8.73 2.86
N MET A 196 6.49 8.66 4.15
CA MET A 196 5.56 7.65 4.68
C MET A 196 4.16 7.80 4.06
N ALA A 197 3.68 9.02 3.88
CA ALA A 197 2.40 9.29 3.23
C ALA A 197 2.41 8.86 1.75
N MET A 198 3.49 9.17 1.03
CA MET A 198 3.68 8.75 -0.37
C MET A 198 3.71 7.23 -0.52
N VAL A 199 4.50 6.54 0.31
CA VAL A 199 4.61 5.08 0.30
C VAL A 199 3.28 4.45 0.73
N LEU A 200 2.59 5.02 1.71
CA LEU A 200 1.26 4.56 2.09
C LEU A 200 0.30 4.60 0.88
N LEU A 201 0.22 5.73 0.18
CA LEU A 201 -0.64 5.88 -1.00
C LEU A 201 -0.27 4.88 -2.11
N GLU A 202 1.03 4.71 -2.36
CA GLU A 202 1.54 3.82 -3.40
C GLU A 202 1.16 2.36 -3.19
N PHE A 203 1.09 1.90 -1.94
CA PHE A 203 0.70 0.52 -1.64
C PHE A 203 -0.80 0.36 -1.32
N LEU A 204 -1.46 1.42 -0.86
CA LEU A 204 -2.91 1.41 -0.62
C LEU A 204 -3.69 1.36 -1.94
N CYS A 205 -3.28 2.15 -2.92
CA CYS A 205 -3.97 2.26 -4.22
C CYS A 205 -4.12 0.91 -4.94
N PRO A 206 -3.04 0.14 -5.22
CA PRO A 206 -3.17 -1.15 -5.90
C PRO A 206 -3.99 -2.17 -5.09
N ALA A 207 -3.83 -2.20 -3.76
CA ALA A 207 -4.58 -3.13 -2.91
C ALA A 207 -6.11 -2.91 -2.99
N VAL A 208 -6.55 -1.65 -3.06
CA VAL A 208 -7.98 -1.32 -3.13
C VAL A 208 -8.52 -1.38 -4.56
N LEU A 209 -7.76 -0.90 -5.55
CA LEU A 209 -8.24 -0.78 -6.93
C LEU A 209 -8.12 -2.08 -7.74
N GLY A 210 -7.24 -3.01 -7.35
CA GLY A 210 -6.96 -4.22 -8.10
C GLY A 210 -6.70 -3.94 -9.60
N PRO A 211 -7.52 -4.49 -10.53
CA PRO A 211 -7.31 -4.35 -11.97
C PRO A 211 -7.29 -2.89 -12.43
N PHE A 212 -8.07 -2.02 -11.78
CA PHE A 212 -8.17 -0.61 -12.15
C PHE A 212 -6.90 0.19 -11.85
N TYR A 213 -5.96 -0.35 -11.07
CA TYR A 213 -4.70 0.35 -10.79
C TYR A 213 -3.80 0.47 -12.02
N LEU A 214 -3.82 -0.51 -12.92
CA LEU A 214 -3.00 -0.55 -14.15
C LEU A 214 -3.83 -0.51 -15.44
N MET A 215 -5.10 -0.92 -15.42
CA MET A 215 -5.92 -1.03 -16.64
C MET A 215 -6.84 0.18 -16.79
N TYR A 216 -6.39 1.17 -17.56
CA TYR A 216 -7.09 2.45 -17.71
C TYR A 216 -8.16 2.42 -18.79
N SER A 217 -7.84 1.83 -19.94
CA SER A 217 -8.69 1.83 -21.13
C SER A 217 -8.60 0.51 -21.89
N PRO A 218 -9.63 0.16 -22.70
CA PRO A 218 -9.55 -0.96 -23.63
C PRO A 218 -8.39 -0.84 -24.62
N HIS A 219 -8.08 0.39 -25.06
CA HIS A 219 -6.95 0.66 -25.95
C HIS A 219 -5.61 0.23 -25.33
N LEU A 220 -5.40 0.53 -24.04
CA LEU A 220 -4.20 0.10 -23.33
C LEU A 220 -4.12 -1.43 -23.26
N ILE A 221 -5.24 -2.10 -22.96
CA ILE A 221 -5.29 -3.57 -22.97
C ILE A 221 -4.93 -4.13 -24.33
N HIS A 222 -5.49 -3.60 -25.41
CA HIS A 222 -5.13 -4.03 -26.76
C HIS A 222 -3.66 -3.77 -27.08
N ALA A 223 -3.08 -2.65 -26.62
CA ALA A 223 -1.66 -2.37 -26.82
C ALA A 223 -0.78 -3.41 -26.09
N LEU A 224 -1.10 -3.72 -24.83
CA LEU A 224 -0.41 -4.73 -24.03
C LEU A 224 -0.53 -6.14 -24.65
N ALA A 225 -1.74 -6.52 -25.09
CA ALA A 225 -1.98 -7.80 -25.74
C ALA A 225 -1.22 -7.97 -27.07
N ASN A 226 -0.85 -6.87 -27.73
CA ASN A 226 -0.13 -6.88 -29.00
C ASN A 226 1.39 -6.77 -28.86
N ILE A 227 1.95 -6.72 -27.65
CA ILE A 227 3.41 -6.83 -27.46
C ILE A 227 3.86 -8.16 -28.10
N PRO A 228 4.93 -8.19 -28.93
CA PRO A 228 5.28 -9.35 -29.74
C PRO A 228 5.36 -10.67 -28.96
N ILE A 229 5.98 -10.63 -27.77
CA ILE A 229 6.10 -11.79 -26.89
C ILE A 229 4.77 -12.20 -26.27
N VAL A 230 4.00 -11.23 -25.79
CA VAL A 230 2.71 -11.45 -25.12
C VAL A 230 1.68 -12.00 -26.09
N ARG A 231 1.77 -11.62 -27.38
CA ARG A 231 0.89 -12.09 -28.44
C ARG A 231 0.99 -13.59 -28.67
N THR A 232 2.16 -14.19 -28.41
CA THR A 232 2.37 -15.63 -28.59
C THR A 232 1.94 -16.46 -27.39
N GLU A 233 1.60 -15.84 -26.25
CA GLU A 233 1.25 -16.54 -25.00
C GLU A 233 -0.27 -16.69 -24.82
N PRO A 234 -0.86 -17.89 -25.00
CA PRO A 234 -2.30 -18.08 -24.99
C PRO A 234 -2.97 -17.70 -23.66
N SER A 235 -2.29 -17.94 -22.53
CA SER A 235 -2.81 -17.62 -21.20
C SER A 235 -2.88 -16.11 -20.96
N ALA A 236 -1.83 -15.37 -21.35
CA ALA A 236 -1.83 -13.91 -21.29
C ALA A 236 -2.93 -13.32 -22.20
N GLN A 237 -3.10 -13.86 -23.41
CA GLN A 237 -4.20 -13.47 -24.30
C GLN A 237 -5.58 -13.75 -23.70
N HIS A 238 -5.73 -14.87 -22.97
CA HIS A 238 -6.96 -15.16 -22.25
C HIS A 238 -7.20 -14.15 -21.12
N MET A 239 -6.18 -13.78 -20.35
CA MET A 239 -6.27 -12.72 -19.34
C MET A 239 -6.78 -11.41 -19.96
N TYR A 240 -6.21 -10.92 -21.06
CA TYR A 240 -6.68 -9.69 -21.70
C TYR A 240 -8.13 -9.80 -22.22
N ARG A 241 -8.54 -10.99 -22.70
CA ARG A 241 -9.94 -11.24 -23.05
C ARG A 241 -10.86 -11.12 -21.83
N ILE A 242 -10.45 -11.60 -20.65
CA ILE A 242 -11.22 -11.42 -19.40
C ILE A 242 -11.42 -9.94 -19.13
N TYR A 243 -10.34 -9.13 -19.18
CA TYR A 243 -10.43 -7.69 -18.92
C TYR A 243 -11.40 -6.98 -19.88
N LEU A 244 -11.38 -7.34 -21.17
CA LEU A 244 -12.27 -6.75 -22.17
C LEU A 244 -13.71 -7.25 -22.01
N HIS A 245 -13.91 -8.54 -21.78
CA HIS A 245 -15.23 -9.17 -21.67
C HIS A 245 -16.00 -8.67 -20.43
N PHE A 246 -15.33 -8.55 -19.29
CA PHE A 246 -15.91 -8.06 -18.04
C PHE A 246 -15.78 -6.55 -17.84
N ALA A 247 -15.31 -5.82 -18.87
CA ALA A 247 -15.13 -4.37 -18.82
C ALA A 247 -14.31 -3.91 -17.60
N LEU A 248 -13.22 -4.60 -17.28
CA LEU A 248 -12.36 -4.35 -16.11
C LEU A 248 -11.33 -3.23 -16.37
N THR A 249 -11.80 -2.08 -16.89
CA THR A 249 -10.98 -0.88 -17.05
C THR A 249 -11.58 0.30 -16.31
N ARG A 250 -10.77 1.32 -16.01
CA ARG A 250 -11.26 2.59 -15.48
C ARG A 250 -12.35 3.19 -16.39
N GLN A 251 -12.16 3.10 -17.70
CA GLN A 251 -13.06 3.71 -18.70
C GLN A 251 -14.41 2.98 -18.85
N THR A 252 -14.43 1.66 -18.70
CA THR A 252 -15.61 0.85 -19.04
C THR A 252 -16.35 0.27 -17.84
N SER A 253 -15.70 0.14 -16.68
CA SER A 253 -16.31 -0.52 -15.52
C SER A 253 -17.27 0.39 -14.76
N PHE A 254 -18.47 -0.08 -14.49
CA PHE A 254 -19.39 0.59 -13.57
C PHE A 254 -18.92 0.52 -12.10
N MET A 255 -17.98 -0.37 -11.77
CA MET A 255 -17.45 -0.53 -10.41
C MET A 255 -16.33 0.47 -10.09
N PHE A 256 -15.73 1.09 -11.10
CA PHE A 256 -14.54 1.93 -10.91
C PHE A 256 -14.80 3.13 -10.00
N ILE A 257 -15.84 3.94 -10.29
CA ILE A 257 -16.18 5.11 -9.45
C ILE A 257 -16.48 4.71 -7.99
N PRO A 258 -17.33 3.71 -7.70
CA PRO A 258 -17.55 3.24 -6.33
C PRO A 258 -16.26 2.79 -5.60
N ILE A 259 -15.38 2.05 -6.26
CA ILE A 259 -14.14 1.55 -5.66
C ILE A 259 -13.11 2.68 -5.44
N VAL A 260 -12.94 3.57 -6.42
CA VAL A 260 -11.95 4.64 -6.31
C VAL A 260 -12.37 5.72 -5.31
N THR A 261 -13.68 5.94 -5.12
CA THR A 261 -14.23 6.82 -4.08
C THR A 261 -14.12 6.20 -2.68
N LEU A 262 -14.22 4.88 -2.55
CA LEU A 262 -13.86 4.14 -1.32
C LEU A 262 -12.38 4.32 -0.98
N PHE A 263 -11.49 4.10 -1.96
CA PHE A 263 -10.06 4.35 -1.82
C PHE A 263 -9.76 5.78 -1.37
N ALA A 264 -10.38 6.79 -1.99
CA ALA A 264 -10.19 8.19 -1.62
C ALA A 264 -10.58 8.45 -0.14
N GLY A 265 -11.68 7.85 0.32
CA GLY A 265 -12.07 7.89 1.73
C GLY A 265 -11.01 7.32 2.66
N VAL A 266 -10.51 6.12 2.36
CA VAL A 266 -9.45 5.46 3.15
C VAL A 266 -8.19 6.33 3.18
N ALA A 267 -7.75 6.81 2.01
CA ALA A 267 -6.57 7.65 1.87
C ALA A 267 -6.70 8.95 2.67
N ILE A 268 -7.83 9.66 2.58
CA ILE A 268 -8.09 10.89 3.34
C ILE A 268 -7.99 10.62 4.86
N ALA A 269 -8.65 9.56 5.35
CA ALA A 269 -8.62 9.21 6.77
C ALA A 269 -7.19 8.94 7.26
N MET A 270 -6.45 8.10 6.53
CA MET A 270 -5.13 7.68 6.93
C MET A 270 -4.10 8.81 6.83
N LEU A 271 -4.15 9.62 5.77
CA LEU A 271 -3.27 10.79 5.63
C LEU A 271 -3.50 11.79 6.75
N ARG A 272 -4.77 12.08 7.07
CA ARG A 272 -5.14 13.04 8.13
C ARG A 272 -4.67 12.58 9.51
N ARG A 273 -4.68 11.26 9.75
CA ARG A 273 -4.19 10.65 11.00
C ARG A 273 -2.67 10.55 11.06
N LEU A 274 -2.01 10.30 9.92
CA LEU A 274 -0.55 10.24 9.82
C LEU A 274 0.09 11.61 10.08
N ASP A 275 -0.48 12.68 9.51
CA ASP A 275 -0.09 14.05 9.81
C ASP A 275 -1.24 15.04 9.52
N ALA A 276 -1.67 15.77 10.55
CA ALA A 276 -2.75 16.74 10.42
C ALA A 276 -2.32 18.07 9.77
N ARG A 277 -1.01 18.32 9.58
CA ARG A 277 -0.52 19.57 9.00
C ARG A 277 -0.98 19.71 7.54
N PRO A 278 -1.59 20.85 7.15
CA PRO A 278 -2.06 21.06 5.79
C PRO A 278 -1.00 20.84 4.72
N CYS A 279 0.26 21.21 5.00
CA CYS A 279 1.36 21.03 4.07
C CYS A 279 1.54 19.56 3.66
N ILE A 280 1.63 18.62 4.61
CA ILE A 280 1.80 17.20 4.28
C ILE A 280 0.53 16.60 3.70
N PHE A 281 -0.62 16.97 4.28
CA PHE A 281 -1.92 16.48 3.84
C PHE A 281 -2.21 16.81 2.37
N LEU A 282 -1.79 17.99 1.89
CA LEU A 282 -1.94 18.42 0.49
C LEU A 282 -0.78 17.97 -0.41
N LEU A 283 0.46 18.09 0.08
CA LEU A 283 1.65 17.84 -0.73
C LEU A 283 1.82 16.35 -1.07
N ALA A 284 1.47 15.43 -0.15
CA ALA A 284 1.60 13.99 -0.42
C ALA A 284 0.71 13.53 -1.60
N PRO A 285 -0.62 13.77 -1.62
CA PRO A 285 -1.44 13.47 -2.79
C PRO A 285 -0.97 14.17 -4.07
N PHE A 286 -0.49 15.41 -3.97
CA PHE A 286 0.00 16.15 -5.14
C PHE A 286 1.22 15.49 -5.78
N ILE A 287 2.27 15.22 -4.99
CA ILE A 287 3.48 14.57 -5.48
C ILE A 287 3.15 13.15 -5.97
N TRP A 288 2.30 12.42 -5.24
CA TRP A 288 1.87 11.08 -5.64
C TRP A 288 1.13 11.08 -6.98
N SER A 289 0.22 12.04 -7.20
CA SER A 289 -0.44 12.23 -8.50
C SER A 289 0.57 12.51 -9.62
N ILE A 290 1.58 13.34 -9.38
CA ILE A 290 2.66 13.58 -10.37
C ILE A 290 3.44 12.31 -10.65
N THR A 291 3.79 11.52 -9.63
CA THR A 291 4.51 10.25 -9.82
C THR A 291 3.70 9.26 -10.65
N LEU A 292 2.39 9.12 -10.40
CA LEU A 292 1.51 8.28 -11.21
C LEU A 292 1.42 8.77 -12.65
N MET A 293 1.31 10.08 -12.87
CA MET A 293 1.28 10.67 -14.20
C MET A 293 2.56 10.35 -14.99
N VAL A 294 3.73 10.53 -14.37
CA VAL A 294 5.04 10.22 -14.99
C VAL A 294 5.16 8.72 -15.30
N ARG A 295 4.70 7.85 -14.40
CA ARG A 295 4.63 6.41 -14.62
C ARG A 295 3.77 6.07 -15.84
N ASP A 296 2.61 6.72 -15.98
CA ASP A 296 1.68 6.45 -17.08
C ASP A 296 2.25 6.96 -18.41
N TRP A 297 2.96 8.10 -18.43
CA TRP A 297 3.71 8.55 -19.60
C TRP A 297 4.81 7.57 -19.99
N TYR A 298 5.55 7.06 -19.01
CA TYR A 298 6.57 6.05 -19.26
C TYR A 298 5.97 4.76 -19.85
N ALA A 299 4.79 4.33 -19.37
CA ALA A 299 4.10 3.17 -19.91
C ALA A 299 3.70 3.38 -21.39
N LEU A 300 3.15 4.55 -21.75
CA LEU A 300 2.81 4.86 -23.14
C LEU A 300 4.04 4.90 -24.05
N TYR A 301 5.14 5.46 -23.54
CA TYR A 301 6.43 5.45 -24.24
C TYR A 301 6.96 4.03 -24.44
N PHE A 302 6.97 3.21 -23.38
CA PHE A 302 7.45 1.83 -23.43
C PHE A 302 6.67 0.99 -24.46
N LEU A 303 5.37 1.21 -24.58
CA LEU A 303 4.51 0.52 -25.53
C LEU A 303 4.62 1.04 -26.97
N ASN A 304 5.49 2.02 -27.24
CA ASN A 304 5.53 2.75 -28.52
C ASN A 304 4.14 3.22 -28.95
N TYR A 305 3.33 3.70 -28.01
CA TYR A 305 1.93 4.03 -28.25
C TYR A 305 1.79 5.07 -29.37
N GLN A 306 0.97 4.78 -30.39
CA GLN A 306 0.85 5.56 -31.63
C GLN A 306 2.21 5.85 -32.34
N GLY A 307 3.18 4.93 -32.23
CA GLY A 307 4.50 5.07 -32.85
C GLY A 307 5.44 6.02 -32.10
N ALA A 308 5.14 6.37 -30.85
CA ALA A 308 5.99 7.22 -30.03
C ALA A 308 7.33 6.55 -29.68
N LYS A 309 8.41 6.93 -30.38
CA LYS A 309 9.79 6.47 -30.12
C LYS A 309 10.55 7.32 -29.11
N HIS A 310 10.03 8.50 -28.77
CA HIS A 310 10.60 9.42 -27.79
C HIS A 310 9.47 9.98 -26.92
N LEU A 311 9.79 10.35 -25.67
CA LEU A 311 8.81 10.91 -24.73
C LEU A 311 8.18 12.20 -25.27
N SER A 312 8.93 12.99 -26.05
CA SER A 312 8.42 14.20 -26.72
C SER A 312 7.29 13.91 -27.71
N ASN A 313 7.25 12.72 -28.30
CA ASN A 313 6.20 12.34 -29.26
C ASN A 313 4.83 12.19 -28.56
N LEU A 314 4.83 11.91 -27.25
CA LEU A 314 3.59 11.83 -26.46
C LEU A 314 2.91 13.18 -26.28
N LEU A 315 3.60 14.31 -26.50
CA LEU A 315 3.02 15.65 -26.37
C LEU A 315 1.84 15.89 -27.34
N HIS A 316 1.77 15.13 -28.45
CA HIS A 316 0.63 15.18 -29.38
C HIS A 316 -0.53 14.27 -28.99
N VAL A 317 -0.27 13.23 -28.18
CA VAL A 317 -1.25 12.24 -27.73
C VAL A 317 -1.94 12.70 -26.45
N ILE A 318 -1.16 13.22 -25.50
CA ILE A 318 -1.59 13.63 -24.16
C ILE A 318 -2.83 14.55 -24.21
N PRO A 319 -2.89 15.63 -25.00
CA PRO A 319 -4.05 16.52 -24.99
C PRO A 319 -5.35 15.90 -25.53
N ARG A 320 -5.25 14.81 -26.31
CA ARG A 320 -6.40 14.18 -26.98
C ARG A 320 -7.06 13.10 -26.13
N GLU A 321 -6.27 12.41 -25.30
CA GLU A 321 -6.72 11.25 -24.53
C GLU A 321 -6.31 11.37 -23.05
N PRO A 322 -6.97 12.26 -22.27
CA PRO A 322 -6.65 12.47 -20.86
C PRO A 322 -6.74 11.20 -20.01
N SER A 323 -7.61 10.26 -20.38
CA SER A 323 -7.80 8.97 -19.68
C SER A 323 -6.54 8.11 -19.61
N LEU A 324 -5.56 8.34 -20.50
CA LEU A 324 -4.32 7.55 -20.59
C LEU A 324 -3.21 8.03 -19.65
N TRP A 325 -3.28 9.26 -19.15
CA TRP A 325 -2.17 9.86 -18.39
C TRP A 325 -2.59 10.68 -17.18
N VAL A 326 -3.82 11.17 -17.14
CA VAL A 326 -4.31 11.91 -15.98
C VAL A 326 -4.39 10.92 -14.81
N PRO A 327 -3.77 11.21 -13.66
CA PRO A 327 -3.79 10.32 -12.51
C PRO A 327 -5.15 10.39 -11.81
N ILE A 328 -5.43 9.41 -10.93
CA ILE A 328 -6.57 9.44 -10.01
C ILE A 328 -6.60 10.80 -9.29
N PRO A 329 -7.70 11.57 -9.33
CA PRO A 329 -7.72 12.97 -8.88
C PRO A 329 -7.78 13.09 -7.34
N LEU A 330 -6.99 12.29 -6.62
CA LEU A 330 -6.99 12.24 -5.16
C LEU A 330 -6.64 13.61 -4.57
N PHE A 331 -5.71 14.33 -5.19
CA PHE A 331 -5.38 15.70 -4.80
C PHE A 331 -6.60 16.62 -4.81
N LEU A 332 -7.46 16.55 -5.85
CA LEU A 332 -8.71 17.30 -5.90
C LEU A 332 -9.62 16.92 -4.72
N ALA A 333 -9.76 15.62 -4.43
CA ALA A 333 -10.56 15.14 -3.30
C ALA A 333 -10.09 15.74 -1.97
N VAL A 334 -8.77 15.76 -1.75
CA VAL A 334 -8.13 16.27 -0.52
C VAL A 334 -8.27 17.79 -0.41
N VAL A 335 -8.15 18.53 -1.52
CA VAL A 335 -8.40 19.98 -1.56
C VAL A 335 -9.85 20.28 -1.20
N VAL A 336 -10.81 19.60 -1.84
CA VAL A 336 -12.24 19.79 -1.58
C VAL A 336 -12.57 19.46 -0.12
N PHE A 337 -12.04 18.34 0.39
CA PHE A 337 -12.23 17.98 1.80
C PHE A 337 -11.66 19.04 2.75
N SER A 338 -10.46 19.55 2.47
CA SER A 338 -9.82 20.60 3.29
C SER A 338 -10.65 21.88 3.31
N LEU A 339 -11.19 22.31 2.16
CA LEU A 339 -12.05 23.49 2.06
C LEU A 339 -13.37 23.28 2.82
N LEU A 340 -14.00 22.12 2.67
CA LEU A 340 -15.26 21.81 3.35
C LEU A 340 -15.09 21.65 4.86
N GLU A 341 -13.93 21.21 5.36
CA GLU A 341 -13.66 21.17 6.81
C GLU A 341 -13.65 22.56 7.46
N HIS A 342 -13.47 23.64 6.70
CA HIS A 342 -13.57 25.02 7.20
C HIS A 342 -15.00 25.59 7.10
N SER A 343 -15.96 24.81 6.61
CA SER A 343 -17.36 25.20 6.50
C SER A 343 -18.18 24.79 7.74
N SER A 344 -19.46 25.18 7.80
CA SER A 344 -20.38 24.75 8.86
C SER A 344 -20.89 23.31 8.70
N PHE A 345 -20.50 22.60 7.65
CA PHE A 345 -20.97 21.25 7.40
C PHE A 345 -20.40 20.25 8.41
N ASN A 346 -21.24 19.28 8.80
CA ASN A 346 -20.76 18.16 9.59
C ASN A 346 -19.84 17.26 8.74
N ARG A 347 -18.97 16.50 9.40
CA ARG A 347 -17.98 15.65 8.73
C ARG A 347 -18.58 14.68 7.71
N ARG A 348 -19.75 14.09 7.99
CA ARG A 348 -20.43 13.17 7.05
C ARG A 348 -20.80 13.87 5.75
N ARG A 349 -21.34 15.10 5.83
CA ARG A 349 -21.66 15.93 4.66
C ARG A 349 -20.39 16.35 3.91
N CYS A 350 -19.33 16.74 4.61
CA CYS A 350 -18.04 17.05 3.98
C CYS A 350 -17.54 15.86 3.14
N LEU A 351 -17.53 14.65 3.72
CA LEU A 351 -17.08 13.43 3.03
C LEU A 351 -17.98 13.08 1.83
N ALA A 352 -19.30 13.19 1.97
CA ALA A 352 -20.22 12.92 0.87
C ALA A 352 -20.04 13.90 -0.30
N LEU A 353 -19.89 15.19 -0.02
CA LEU A 353 -19.64 16.22 -1.03
C LEU A 353 -18.26 16.05 -1.68
N THR A 354 -17.21 15.76 -0.89
CA THR A 354 -15.90 15.37 -1.42
C THR A 354 -16.00 14.18 -2.37
N GLY A 355 -16.73 13.14 -1.95
CA GLY A 355 -16.96 11.95 -2.76
C GLY A 355 -17.65 12.27 -4.09
N ILE A 356 -18.72 13.07 -4.07
CA ILE A 356 -19.44 13.49 -5.28
C ILE A 356 -18.52 14.25 -6.23
N VAL A 357 -17.81 15.29 -5.75
CA VAL A 357 -16.92 16.09 -6.60
C VAL A 357 -15.81 15.23 -7.19
N PHE A 358 -15.22 14.35 -6.38
CA PHE A 358 -14.20 13.40 -6.83
C PHE A 358 -14.76 12.40 -7.84
N GLY A 359 -15.96 11.88 -7.64
CA GLY A 359 -16.65 10.96 -8.56
C GLY A 359 -16.98 11.62 -9.89
N ILE A 360 -17.45 12.86 -9.88
CA ILE A 360 -17.71 13.66 -11.10
C ILE A 360 -16.39 13.94 -11.84
N GLY A 361 -15.34 14.35 -11.13
CA GLY A 361 -14.02 14.55 -11.73
C GLY A 361 -13.48 13.27 -12.37
N THR A 362 -13.64 12.13 -11.68
CA THR A 362 -13.28 10.80 -12.20
C THR A 362 -14.08 10.45 -13.45
N PHE A 363 -15.39 10.71 -13.45
CA PHE A 363 -16.24 10.52 -14.63
C PHE A 363 -15.71 11.27 -15.85
N PHE A 364 -15.42 12.56 -15.72
CA PHE A 364 -14.94 13.38 -16.85
C PHE A 364 -13.56 12.98 -17.37
N ILE A 365 -12.74 12.30 -16.57
CA ILE A 365 -11.42 11.84 -17.00
C ILE A 365 -11.52 10.51 -17.76
N TRP A 366 -12.25 9.52 -17.22
CA TRP A 366 -12.18 8.14 -17.74
C TRP A 366 -13.41 7.68 -18.50
N HIS A 367 -14.61 8.16 -18.17
CA HIS A 367 -15.84 7.57 -18.71
C HIS A 367 -16.38 8.36 -19.92
N THR A 368 -16.93 7.62 -20.87
CA THR A 368 -17.53 8.18 -22.10
C THR A 368 -19.04 8.06 -22.14
N SER A 369 -19.64 7.18 -21.33
CA SER A 369 -21.09 6.93 -21.32
C SER A 369 -21.80 7.91 -20.36
N PRO A 370 -22.68 8.81 -20.83
CA PRO A 370 -23.24 9.88 -20.00
C PRO A 370 -23.91 9.42 -18.71
N TRP A 371 -24.57 8.26 -18.71
CA TRP A 371 -25.26 7.73 -17.53
C TRP A 371 -24.31 7.39 -16.37
N MET A 372 -23.03 7.11 -16.64
CA MET A 372 -22.04 6.74 -15.61
C MET A 372 -21.75 7.89 -14.65
N VAL A 373 -22.12 9.14 -14.96
CA VAL A 373 -22.05 10.26 -14.01
C VAL A 373 -22.91 9.99 -12.77
N LEU A 374 -23.99 9.21 -12.91
CA LEU A 374 -24.86 8.83 -11.80
C LEU A 374 -24.14 7.94 -10.77
N LEU A 375 -23.04 7.28 -11.16
CA LEU A 375 -22.20 6.53 -10.22
C LEU A 375 -21.52 7.45 -9.20
N ALA A 376 -21.40 8.75 -9.47
CA ALA A 376 -20.96 9.73 -8.47
C ALA A 376 -21.91 9.83 -7.27
N LEU A 377 -23.18 9.40 -7.40
CA LEU A 377 -24.09 9.28 -6.27
C LEU A 377 -23.67 8.16 -5.32
N ALA A 378 -23.09 7.06 -5.82
CA ALA A 378 -22.55 6.01 -4.96
C ALA A 378 -21.43 6.54 -4.04
N ALA A 379 -20.74 7.61 -4.46
CA ALA A 379 -19.69 8.26 -3.69
C ALA A 379 -20.19 8.84 -2.34
N THR A 380 -21.49 9.12 -2.20
CA THR A 380 -22.07 9.56 -0.92
C THR A 380 -22.04 8.47 0.15
N LEU A 381 -21.89 7.20 -0.26
CA LEU A 381 -21.81 6.05 0.63
C LEU A 381 -20.37 5.52 0.73
N THR A 382 -19.71 5.35 -0.41
CA THR A 382 -18.38 4.71 -0.48
C THR A 382 -17.28 5.60 0.13
N THR A 383 -17.29 6.92 -0.08
CA THR A 383 -16.27 7.79 0.54
C THR A 383 -16.37 7.82 2.07
N PRO A 384 -17.55 8.00 2.69
CA PRO A 384 -17.68 7.85 4.15
C PRO A 384 -17.32 6.46 4.68
N LEU A 385 -17.71 5.39 3.97
CA LEU A 385 -17.33 4.02 4.34
C LEU A 385 -15.81 3.83 4.31
N GLY A 386 -15.15 4.32 3.26
CA GLY A 386 -13.70 4.28 3.12
C GLY A 386 -13.00 5.06 4.22
N PHE A 387 -13.52 6.24 4.55
CA PHE A 387 -12.99 7.04 5.66
C PHE A 387 -13.10 6.30 7.00
N TRP A 388 -14.24 5.67 7.28
CA TRP A 388 -14.42 4.84 8.48
C TRP A 388 -13.44 3.65 8.52
N LEU A 389 -13.26 2.94 7.39
CA LEU A 389 -12.28 1.85 7.28
C LEU A 389 -10.86 2.35 7.55
N GLY A 390 -10.45 3.47 6.94
CA GLY A 390 -9.14 4.06 7.15
C GLY A 390 -8.90 4.47 8.61
N GLN A 391 -9.93 5.01 9.29
CA GLN A 391 -9.86 5.27 10.72
C GLN A 391 -9.71 3.99 11.55
N ARG A 392 -10.46 2.93 11.22
CA ARG A 392 -10.37 1.65 11.94
C ARG A 392 -8.97 1.03 11.81
N VAL A 393 -8.40 1.04 10.60
CA VAL A 393 -7.02 0.57 10.35
C VAL A 393 -6.00 1.42 11.10
N PHE A 394 -6.13 2.75 11.09
CA PHE A 394 -5.18 3.61 11.79
C PHE A 394 -5.29 3.47 13.32
N ASN A 395 -6.50 3.30 13.86
CA ASN A 395 -6.71 3.07 15.28
C ASN A 395 -6.09 1.75 15.75
N MET A 396 -6.13 0.70 14.91
CA MET A 396 -5.40 -0.54 15.18
C MET A 396 -3.88 -0.31 15.27
N ILE A 397 -3.32 0.59 14.44
CA ILE A 397 -1.90 0.94 14.49
C ILE A 397 -1.54 1.67 15.80
N GLU A 398 -2.38 2.61 16.24
CA GLU A 398 -2.16 3.38 17.48
C GLU A 398 -2.41 2.57 18.75
N HIS A 399 -3.43 1.71 18.72
CA HIS A 399 -3.91 0.93 19.86
C HIS A 399 -4.07 -0.54 19.47
N PRO A 400 -2.96 -1.26 19.23
CA PRO A 400 -3.01 -2.63 18.77
C PRO A 400 -3.56 -3.54 19.88
N THR A 401 -4.59 -4.31 19.54
CA THR A 401 -5.04 -5.48 20.32
C THR A 401 -4.93 -6.72 19.46
N LEU A 402 -4.68 -7.89 20.07
CA LEU A 402 -4.58 -9.14 19.31
C LEU A 402 -5.80 -9.37 18.41
N GLU A 403 -7.00 -9.11 18.92
CA GLU A 403 -8.24 -9.24 18.16
C GLU A 403 -8.24 -8.35 16.91
N THR A 404 -7.97 -7.05 17.07
CA THR A 404 -7.95 -6.11 15.93
C THR A 404 -6.88 -6.46 14.89
N LEU A 405 -5.72 -6.92 15.34
CA LEU A 405 -4.61 -7.34 14.47
C LEU A 405 -4.98 -8.60 13.69
N MET A 406 -5.58 -9.60 14.34
CA MET A 406 -5.99 -10.83 13.68
C MET A 406 -7.15 -10.59 12.72
N GLN A 407 -8.15 -9.77 13.09
CA GLN A 407 -9.23 -9.36 12.18
C GLN A 407 -8.67 -8.67 10.93
N PHE A 408 -7.69 -7.78 11.10
CA PHE A 408 -7.05 -7.11 9.97
C PHE A 408 -6.31 -8.10 9.09
N LEU A 409 -5.41 -8.92 9.65
CA LEU A 409 -4.63 -9.89 8.88
C LEU A 409 -5.50 -10.93 8.17
N LEU A 410 -6.53 -11.46 8.83
CA LEU A 410 -7.48 -12.38 8.20
C LEU A 410 -8.26 -11.68 7.09
N GLY A 411 -8.72 -10.46 7.33
CA GLY A 411 -9.46 -9.66 6.35
C GLY A 411 -8.64 -9.37 5.10
N THR A 412 -7.42 -8.84 5.25
CA THR A 412 -6.59 -8.37 4.14
C THR A 412 -5.79 -9.48 3.48
N CYS A 413 -5.23 -10.42 4.25
CA CYS A 413 -4.31 -11.43 3.73
C CYS A 413 -4.97 -12.78 3.42
N ALA A 414 -6.25 -12.99 3.75
CA ALA A 414 -6.94 -14.27 3.48
C ALA A 414 -8.33 -14.07 2.88
N GLN A 415 -9.23 -13.38 3.58
CA GLN A 415 -10.66 -13.29 3.19
C GLN A 415 -10.87 -12.48 1.91
N ALA A 416 -10.28 -11.28 1.80
CA ALA A 416 -10.41 -10.48 0.59
C ALA A 416 -9.77 -11.17 -0.64
N PRO A 417 -8.53 -11.70 -0.56
CA PRO A 417 -7.95 -12.49 -1.65
C PRO A 417 -8.76 -13.73 -2.04
N ALA A 418 -9.30 -14.48 -1.08
CA ALA A 418 -10.13 -15.64 -1.38
C ALA A 418 -11.43 -15.25 -2.08
N ALA A 419 -12.12 -14.21 -1.62
CA ALA A 419 -13.36 -13.73 -2.23
C ALA A 419 -13.14 -13.21 -3.66
N LEU A 420 -12.09 -12.41 -3.87
CA LEU A 420 -11.74 -11.90 -5.20
C LEU A 420 -11.23 -13.02 -6.12
N GLY A 421 -10.49 -13.99 -5.59
CA GLY A 421 -10.07 -15.17 -6.34
C GLY A 421 -11.25 -16.02 -6.83
N ILE A 422 -12.33 -16.15 -6.06
CA ILE A 422 -13.56 -16.82 -6.52
C ILE A 422 -14.19 -16.05 -7.69
N ILE A 423 -14.22 -14.71 -7.61
CA ILE A 423 -14.73 -13.86 -8.69
C ILE A 423 -13.85 -14.01 -9.94
N ASP A 424 -12.53 -14.01 -9.78
CA ASP A 424 -11.57 -14.23 -10.87
C ASP A 424 -11.78 -15.57 -11.57
N LEU A 425 -11.90 -16.67 -10.81
CA LEU A 425 -12.17 -18.00 -11.37
C LEU A 425 -13.49 -18.07 -12.12
N PHE A 426 -14.53 -17.39 -11.63
CA PHE A 426 -15.78 -17.27 -12.36
C PHE A 426 -15.59 -16.54 -13.69
N MET A 427 -14.92 -15.38 -13.67
CA MET A 427 -14.67 -14.59 -14.88
C MET A 427 -13.85 -15.38 -15.90
N ARG A 428 -12.84 -16.12 -15.44
CA ARG A 428 -12.01 -16.98 -16.26
C ARG A 428 -12.83 -18.06 -16.96
N ARG A 429 -13.67 -18.78 -16.21
CA ARG A 429 -14.54 -19.83 -16.76
C ARG A 429 -15.58 -19.28 -17.74
N ALA A 430 -16.07 -18.07 -17.51
CA ALA A 430 -17.10 -17.44 -18.32
C ALA A 430 -16.55 -16.74 -19.58
N THR A 431 -15.23 -16.56 -19.69
CA THR A 431 -14.62 -15.92 -20.86
C THR A 431 -14.39 -16.96 -21.97
N PRO A 432 -14.93 -16.75 -23.18
CA PRO A 432 -14.75 -17.67 -24.31
C PRO A 432 -13.31 -17.68 -24.83
#